data_AF-A0A438GXH8-F1
#
_entry.id   AF-A0A438GXH8-F1
#
_cell.length_a   1.000
_cell.length_b   1.000
_cell.length_c   1.000
_cell.angle_alpha   90.00
_cell.angle_beta   90.00
_cell.angle_gamma   90.00
#
_symmetry.space_group_name_H-M   'P 1'
#
loop_
_entity.id
_entity.type
_entity.pdbx_description
1 polymer ?
#
loop_
_entity_poly.entity_id
_entity_poly.type
_entity_poly.pdbx_seq_one_letter_code
_entity_poly.pdbx_strand_id
1 'polypeptide(L)'
;MMCKNGCRAKLFLQEVLKVYSSRFMNASRMLGDQLALAWVVKSHPYFDTKRFSKPQAFLEDIGGTSVLFLPCAIYNWTPPEGAGQFHGMPLDVKVVHFKGSRKRLMLESWNFFISSSDISDMLCLILMSGRTKYDF
;
A
#
# COMPACT_ATOMS: atom_id res chain seq x y z
N MET A 1 3.12 -33.08 6.61
CA MET A 1 3.71 -32.08 7.53
C MET A 1 3.03 -30.74 7.27
N MET A 2 2.09 -30.32 8.13
CA MET A 2 1.26 -29.13 7.92
C MET A 2 1.97 -27.86 8.42
N CYS A 3 2.22 -26.89 7.55
CA CYS A 3 2.70 -25.57 7.95
C CYS A 3 1.50 -24.72 8.41
N LYS A 4 1.54 -24.28 9.67
CA LYS A 4 0.59 -23.31 10.24
C LYS A 4 0.62 -22.00 9.42
N ASN A 5 -0.52 -21.33 9.31
CA ASN A 5 -0.85 -20.26 8.34
C ASN A 5 0.19 -19.12 8.12
N GLY A 6 1.15 -18.90 9.02
CA GLY A 6 2.24 -17.93 8.83
C GLY A 6 3.27 -18.28 7.75
N CYS A 7 3.36 -19.53 7.31
CA CYS A 7 4.32 -19.93 6.26
C CYS A 7 3.94 -19.39 4.88
N ARG A 8 2.65 -19.26 4.56
CA ARG A 8 2.17 -18.97 3.19
C ARG A 8 2.40 -17.52 2.78
N ALA A 9 2.01 -16.57 3.64
CA ALA A 9 2.28 -15.15 3.41
C ALA A 9 3.79 -14.86 3.27
N LYS A 10 4.63 -15.52 4.09
CA LYS A 10 6.09 -15.42 3.97
C LYS A 10 6.57 -15.93 2.61
N LEU A 11 6.10 -17.08 2.15
CA LEU A 11 6.47 -17.64 0.84
C LEU A 11 6.08 -16.70 -0.30
N PHE A 12 4.88 -16.11 -0.25
CA PHE A 12 4.46 -15.10 -1.22
C PHE A 12 5.42 -13.90 -1.24
N LEU A 13 5.74 -13.33 -0.07
CA LEU A 13 6.67 -12.20 0.03
C LEU A 13 8.11 -12.56 -0.37
N GLN A 14 8.55 -13.79 -0.13
CA GLN A 14 9.85 -14.28 -0.60
C GLN A 14 9.91 -14.34 -2.12
N GLU A 15 8.83 -14.74 -2.79
CA GLU A 15 8.77 -14.71 -4.26
C GLU A 15 8.77 -13.27 -4.79
N VAL A 16 8.05 -12.35 -4.14
CA VAL A 16 8.12 -10.91 -4.47
C VAL A 16 9.55 -10.37 -4.31
N LEU A 17 10.22 -10.70 -3.21
CA LEU A 17 11.61 -10.29 -2.97
C LEU A 17 12.57 -10.87 -4.01
N LYS A 18 12.37 -12.12 -4.43
CA LYS A 18 13.16 -12.75 -5.49
C LYS A 18 12.97 -12.04 -6.83
N VAL A 19 11.73 -11.73 -7.20
CA VAL A 19 11.41 -10.96 -8.41
C VAL A 19 12.01 -9.56 -8.34
N TYR A 20 11.89 -8.88 -7.19
CA TYR A 20 12.52 -7.59 -6.94
C TYR A 20 14.03 -7.65 -7.19
N SER A 21 14.73 -8.56 -6.49
CA SER A 21 16.19 -8.69 -6.57
C SER A 21 16.69 -9.04 -7.97
N SER A 22 15.99 -9.92 -8.68
CA SER A 22 16.43 -10.39 -10.00
C SER A 22 16.07 -9.47 -11.16
N ARG A 23 15.03 -8.64 -11.03
CA ARG A 23 14.49 -7.85 -12.17
C ARG A 23 14.45 -6.35 -11.94
N PHE A 24 14.22 -5.92 -10.70
CA PHE A 24 13.89 -4.53 -10.39
C PHE A 24 14.91 -3.84 -9.47
N MET A 25 15.83 -4.58 -8.86
CA MET A 25 16.84 -4.05 -7.93
C MET A 25 17.84 -3.11 -8.63
N ASN A 26 18.18 -3.40 -9.89
CA ASN A 26 19.07 -2.55 -10.71
C ASN A 26 18.29 -1.52 -11.54
N ALA A 27 16.96 -1.49 -11.45
CA ALA A 27 16.19 -0.47 -12.15
C ALA A 27 16.46 0.89 -11.49
N SER A 28 16.99 1.84 -12.27
CA SER A 28 17.33 3.19 -11.82
C SER A 28 16.11 4.07 -11.47
N ARG A 29 14.90 3.51 -11.52
CA ARG A 29 13.63 4.23 -11.32
C ARG A 29 12.93 3.77 -10.04
N MET A 30 12.21 4.70 -9.43
CA MET A 30 11.26 4.43 -8.35
C MET A 30 10.25 3.33 -8.75
N LEU A 31 9.58 2.73 -7.76
CA LEU A 31 8.52 1.69 -7.89
C LEU A 31 8.99 0.22 -7.89
N GLY A 32 10.28 -0.08 -7.61
CA GLY A 32 10.80 -1.44 -7.75
C GLY A 32 10.03 -2.52 -7.00
N ASP A 33 9.69 -2.28 -5.73
CA ASP A 33 8.90 -3.20 -4.90
C ASP A 33 7.46 -3.34 -5.41
N GLN A 34 6.83 -2.23 -5.82
CA GLN A 34 5.47 -2.23 -6.37
C GLN A 34 5.39 -3.00 -7.70
N LEU A 35 6.39 -2.82 -8.56
CA LEU A 35 6.51 -3.54 -9.82
C LEU A 35 6.76 -5.02 -9.60
N ALA A 36 7.59 -5.39 -8.63
CA ALA A 36 7.82 -6.78 -8.27
C ALA A 36 6.54 -7.46 -7.77
N LEU A 37 5.78 -6.80 -6.89
CA LEU A 37 4.50 -7.30 -6.39
C LEU A 37 3.50 -7.45 -7.55
N ALA A 38 3.33 -6.42 -8.37
CA ALA A 38 2.44 -6.46 -9.53
C ALA A 38 2.85 -7.57 -10.52
N TRP A 39 4.15 -7.81 -10.69
CA TRP A 39 4.67 -8.88 -11.53
C TRP A 39 4.24 -10.25 -11.02
N VAL A 40 4.45 -10.55 -9.72
CA VAL A 40 4.06 -11.83 -9.12
C VAL A 40 2.56 -12.08 -9.27
N VAL A 41 1.74 -11.06 -9.01
CA VAL A 41 0.28 -11.14 -9.12
C VAL A 41 -0.16 -11.37 -10.56
N LYS A 42 0.28 -10.53 -11.50
CA LYS A 42 -0.16 -10.58 -12.91
C LYS A 42 0.39 -11.78 -13.66
N SER A 43 1.50 -12.37 -13.20
CA SER A 43 2.08 -13.58 -13.79
C SER A 43 1.40 -14.86 -13.29
N HIS A 44 0.48 -14.76 -12.33
CA HIS A 44 -0.29 -15.92 -11.87
C HIS A 44 -1.22 -16.42 -13.00
N PRO A 45 -1.21 -17.74 -13.31
CA PRO A 45 -2.08 -18.28 -14.34
C PRO A 45 -3.55 -17.93 -14.10
N TYR A 46 -4.26 -17.57 -15.17
CA TYR A 46 -5.69 -17.22 -15.14
C TYR A 46 -6.07 -16.02 -14.26
N PHE A 47 -5.11 -15.22 -13.79
CA PHE A 47 -5.41 -14.02 -13.02
C PHE A 47 -6.20 -12.99 -13.86
N ASP A 48 -7.42 -12.66 -13.44
CA ASP A 48 -8.25 -11.67 -14.12
C ASP A 48 -7.92 -10.25 -13.67
N THR A 49 -7.10 -9.56 -14.47
CA THR A 49 -6.76 -8.15 -14.23
C THR A 49 -7.96 -7.19 -14.32
N LYS A 50 -9.07 -7.58 -14.95
CA LYS A 50 -10.27 -6.73 -15.04
C LYS A 50 -10.93 -6.54 -13.68
N ARG A 51 -10.65 -7.40 -12.69
CA ARG A 51 -11.15 -7.25 -11.31
C ARG A 51 -10.73 -5.91 -10.68
N PHE A 52 -9.58 -5.35 -11.08
CA PHE A 52 -9.12 -4.04 -10.62
C PHE A 52 -9.93 -2.85 -11.16
N SER A 53 -10.78 -3.05 -12.17
CA SER A 53 -11.63 -1.98 -12.71
C SER A 53 -12.80 -1.62 -11.80
N LYS A 54 -13.14 -2.51 -10.85
CA LYS A 54 -14.24 -2.29 -9.90
C LYS A 54 -13.66 -1.88 -8.54
N PRO A 55 -14.25 -0.87 -7.87
CA PRO A 55 -13.82 -0.47 -6.52
C PRO A 55 -14.38 -1.44 -5.46
N GLN A 56 -14.13 -2.74 -5.62
CA GLN A 56 -14.62 -3.79 -4.73
C GLN A 56 -13.46 -4.62 -4.21
N ALA A 57 -13.50 -4.97 -2.92
CA ALA A 57 -12.52 -5.86 -2.34
C ALA A 57 -12.70 -7.27 -2.90
N PHE A 58 -11.61 -7.99 -3.10
CA PHE A 58 -11.66 -9.36 -3.57
C PHE A 58 -10.48 -10.20 -3.12
N LEU A 59 -10.74 -11.51 -2.99
CA LEU A 59 -9.72 -12.51 -2.70
C LEU A 59 -9.28 -13.21 -3.99
N GLU A 60 -8.00 -13.56 -4.03
CA GLU A 60 -7.39 -14.44 -5.03
C GLU A 60 -6.39 -15.38 -4.34
N ASP A 61 -6.30 -16.63 -4.78
CA ASP A 61 -5.20 -17.50 -4.35
C ASP A 61 -4.03 -17.33 -5.31
N ILE A 62 -2.90 -16.83 -4.81
CA ILE A 62 -1.69 -16.60 -5.59
C ILE A 62 -0.57 -17.45 -5.01
N GLY A 63 -0.25 -18.53 -5.70
CA GLY A 63 0.82 -19.45 -5.29
C GLY A 63 0.53 -20.15 -3.95
N GLY A 64 -0.73 -20.55 -3.72
CA GLY A 64 -1.16 -21.21 -2.48
C GLY A 64 -1.37 -20.25 -1.30
N THR A 65 -1.37 -18.93 -1.57
CA THR A 65 -1.56 -17.87 -0.58
C THR A 65 -2.80 -17.06 -0.93
N SER A 66 -3.77 -16.99 -0.02
CA SER A 66 -4.92 -16.11 -0.18
C SER A 66 -4.51 -14.65 0.00
N VAL A 67 -4.67 -13.84 -1.05
CA VAL A 67 -4.35 -12.42 -1.09
C VAL A 67 -5.64 -11.62 -1.20
N LEU A 68 -5.83 -10.70 -0.25
CA LEU A 68 -6.95 -9.75 -0.25
C LEU A 68 -6.53 -8.45 -0.95
N PHE A 69 -7.20 -8.14 -2.06
CA PHE A 69 -7.06 -6.87 -2.76
C PHE A 69 -8.13 -5.90 -2.25
N LEU A 70 -7.69 -4.70 -1.84
CA LEU A 70 -8.55 -3.67 -1.28
C LEU A 70 -8.66 -2.47 -2.25
N PRO A 71 -9.84 -1.83 -2.38
CA PRO A 71 -10.01 -0.66 -3.23
C PRO A 71 -9.14 0.51 -2.77
N CYS A 72 -8.31 1.05 -3.66
CA CYS A 72 -7.44 2.18 -3.34
C CYS A 72 -8.21 3.44 -2.91
N ALA A 73 -9.43 3.63 -3.44
CA ALA A 73 -10.28 4.78 -3.08
C ALA A 73 -10.66 4.80 -1.59
N ILE A 74 -10.62 3.65 -0.89
CA ILE A 74 -11.02 3.50 0.50
C ILE A 74 -9.80 3.23 1.39
N TYR A 75 -8.93 2.29 0.99
CA TYR A 75 -7.85 1.75 1.83
C TYR A 75 -6.44 2.21 1.42
N ASN A 76 -6.30 3.12 0.45
CA ASN A 76 -5.01 3.65 0.02
C ASN A 76 -5.18 5.01 -0.68
N TRP A 77 -6.07 5.86 -0.16
CA TRP A 77 -6.45 7.10 -0.83
C TRP A 77 -5.29 8.09 -0.78
N THR A 78 -4.86 8.59 -1.94
CA THR A 78 -3.75 9.55 -2.03
C THR A 78 -4.31 10.94 -2.32
N PRO A 79 -4.00 11.96 -1.49
CA PRO A 79 -4.40 13.34 -1.78
C PRO A 79 -3.86 13.81 -3.14
N PRO A 80 -4.70 14.46 -3.98
CA PRO A 80 -4.24 15.16 -5.17
C PRO A 80 -3.12 16.17 -4.87
N GLU A 81 -2.30 16.47 -5.87
CA GLU A 81 -1.34 17.58 -5.77
C GLU A 81 -2.06 18.94 -5.93
N GLY A 82 -1.51 20.02 -5.35
CA GLY A 82 -2.04 21.38 -5.49
C GLY A 82 -2.66 21.97 -4.22
N ALA A 83 -3.41 23.06 -4.35
CA ALA A 83 -4.21 23.61 -3.26
C ALA A 83 -5.51 22.81 -3.09
N GLY A 84 -6.02 22.71 -1.85
CA GLY A 84 -7.26 22.00 -1.58
C GLY A 84 -7.17 20.47 -1.72
N GLN A 85 -6.03 19.87 -1.35
CA GLN A 85 -5.75 18.45 -1.56
C GLN A 85 -6.71 17.48 -0.86
N PHE A 86 -7.52 17.95 0.10
CA PHE A 86 -8.53 17.15 0.78
C PHE A 86 -9.96 17.44 0.29
N HIS A 87 -10.15 18.42 -0.61
CA HIS A 87 -11.46 18.66 -1.20
C HIS A 87 -11.86 17.46 -2.06
N GLY A 88 -13.07 16.94 -1.82
CA GLY A 88 -13.56 15.74 -2.50
C GLY A 88 -12.98 14.43 -1.96
N MET A 89 -12.32 14.43 -0.79
CA MET A 89 -11.98 13.19 -0.10
C MET A 89 -13.28 12.43 0.21
N PRO A 90 -13.43 11.16 -0.20
CA PRO A 90 -14.61 10.38 0.13
C PRO A 90 -14.76 10.22 1.65
N LEU A 91 -16.00 10.26 2.13
CA LEU A 91 -16.31 10.15 3.56
C LEU A 91 -16.01 8.76 4.14
N ASP A 92 -15.90 7.75 3.26
CA ASP A 92 -15.65 6.36 3.62
C ASP A 92 -14.17 5.98 3.59
N VAL A 93 -13.26 6.91 3.29
CA VAL A 93 -11.80 6.69 3.35
C VAL A 93 -11.41 6.15 4.73
N LYS A 94 -10.64 5.05 4.72
CA LYS A 94 -10.09 4.40 5.92
C LYS A 94 -8.60 4.64 6.08
N VAL A 95 -7.87 4.82 4.98
CA VAL A 95 -6.42 5.04 5.00
C VAL A 95 -6.04 6.13 4.00
N VAL A 96 -5.39 7.17 4.50
CA VAL A 96 -4.79 8.24 3.70
C VAL A 96 -3.30 7.94 3.50
N HIS A 97 -2.84 7.92 2.25
CA HIS A 97 -1.46 7.63 1.88
C HIS A 97 -0.74 8.88 1.37
N PHE A 98 0.12 9.44 2.21
CA PHE A 98 0.98 10.58 1.88
C PHE A 98 2.23 10.15 1.11
N LYS A 99 2.06 9.76 -0.17
CA LYS A 99 3.20 9.35 -1.01
C LYS A 99 3.99 10.54 -1.56
N GLY A 100 5.31 10.37 -1.68
CA GLY A 100 6.18 11.36 -2.34
C GLY A 100 6.09 12.76 -1.72
N SER A 101 5.84 13.78 -2.54
CA SER A 101 5.75 15.18 -2.11
C SER A 101 4.63 15.46 -1.08
N ARG A 102 3.62 14.59 -0.95
CA ARG A 102 2.54 14.77 0.04
C ARG A 102 2.97 14.47 1.47
N LYS A 103 4.16 13.89 1.70
CA LYS A 103 4.70 13.68 3.05
C LYS A 103 4.72 14.96 3.89
N ARG A 104 4.87 16.13 3.25
CA ARG A 104 4.80 17.44 3.91
C ARG A 104 3.47 17.70 4.66
N LEU A 105 2.40 17.02 4.28
CA LEU A 105 1.07 17.17 4.89
C LEU A 105 0.86 16.27 6.10
N MET A 106 1.77 15.33 6.38
CA MET A 106 1.58 14.33 7.43
C MET A 106 1.38 14.98 8.80
N LEU A 107 2.22 15.95 9.16
CA LEU A 107 2.15 16.62 10.46
C LEU A 107 0.86 17.43 10.63
N GLU A 108 0.48 18.21 9.62
CA GLU A 108 -0.76 19.00 9.65
C GLU A 108 -1.99 18.09 9.74
N SER A 109 -2.03 17.03 8.95
CA SER A 109 -3.12 16.05 8.96
C SER A 109 -3.21 15.31 10.29
N TRP A 110 -2.07 14.99 10.90
CA TRP A 110 -1.99 14.35 12.21
C TRP A 110 -2.50 15.27 13.32
N ASN A 111 -2.08 16.55 13.31
CA ASN A 111 -2.55 17.53 14.29
C ASN A 111 -4.06 17.77 14.17
N PHE A 112 -4.59 17.86 12.96
CA PHE A 112 -6.03 17.98 12.72
C PHE A 112 -6.80 16.75 13.24
N PHE A 113 -6.27 15.55 12.98
CA PHE A 113 -6.86 14.30 13.48
C PHE A 113 -6.90 14.28 15.02
N ILE A 114 -5.80 14.63 15.69
CA ILE A 114 -5.75 14.73 17.15
C ILE A 114 -6.74 15.74 17.69
N SER A 115 -6.86 16.93 17.08
CA SER A 115 -7.75 17.97 17.57
C SER A 115 -9.24 17.65 17.40
N SER A 116 -9.58 16.64 16.61
CA SER A 116 -10.96 16.31 16.22
C SER A 116 -11.45 14.94 16.69
N SER A 117 -10.58 14.09 17.24
CA SER A 117 -10.90 12.70 17.57
C SER A 117 -10.72 12.41 19.06
N ASP A 118 -11.63 11.60 19.64
CA ASP A 118 -11.45 10.98 20.96
C ASP A 118 -10.73 9.64 20.75
N ILE A 119 -9.44 9.57 21.08
CA ILE A 119 -8.51 8.54 20.61
C ILE A 119 -8.41 7.43 21.64
N SER A 120 -9.23 6.38 21.55
CA SER A 120 -9.02 5.19 22.39
C SER A 120 -8.04 4.19 21.78
N ASP A 121 -8.01 3.99 20.45
CA ASP A 121 -7.35 2.80 19.86
C ASP A 121 -6.69 2.99 18.49
N MET A 122 -5.82 4.00 18.29
CA MET A 122 -5.04 4.13 17.05
C MET A 122 -3.53 3.95 17.29
N LEU A 123 -2.95 2.90 16.69
CA LEU A 123 -1.49 2.68 16.67
C LEU A 123 -0.85 3.52 15.56
N CYS A 124 -0.17 4.61 15.91
CA CYS A 124 0.57 5.44 14.95
C CYS A 124 2.03 4.96 14.83
N LEU A 125 2.41 4.48 13.64
CA LEU A 125 3.78 4.07 13.33
C LEU A 125 4.43 5.10 12.40
N ILE A 126 5.24 5.99 12.95
CA ILE A 126 6.03 6.95 12.16
C ILE A 126 7.34 6.28 11.76
N LEU A 127 7.46 5.90 10.49
CA LEU A 127 8.69 5.37 9.92
C LEU A 127 9.46 6.49 9.22
N MET A 128 10.68 6.76 9.69
CA MET A 128 11.58 7.73 9.04
C MET A 128 11.87 7.29 7.61
N SER A 129 12.01 8.25 6.69
CA SER A 129 12.10 7.96 5.26
C SER A 129 13.49 7.50 4.81
N GLY A 130 14.49 7.58 5.69
CA GLY A 130 15.90 7.35 5.37
C GLY A 130 16.48 8.39 4.41
N ARG A 131 15.71 9.42 4.06
CA ARG A 131 16.12 10.55 3.24
C ARG A 131 15.86 11.81 4.06
N THR A 132 16.93 12.43 4.52
CA THR A 132 16.92 13.66 5.34
C THR A 132 16.04 14.78 4.81
N LYS A 133 15.80 14.84 3.49
CA LYS A 133 14.88 15.82 2.86
C LYS A 133 13.41 15.66 3.27
N TYR A 134 12.99 14.49 3.76
CA TYR A 134 11.59 14.18 4.09
C TYR A 134 11.42 13.67 5.53
N ASP A 135 12.47 13.79 6.33
CA ASP A 135 12.41 13.52 7.77
C ASP A 135 12.03 14.87 8.42
N PHE A 136 10.74 15.06 8.69
CA PHE A 136 10.17 16.22 9.37
C PHE A 136 10.01 15.95 10.86
#